data_AF-A0AA43JCR8-F1
#
_entry.id   AF-A0AA43JCR8-F1
#
_cell.length_a   1.000
_cell.length_b   1.000
_cell.length_c   1.000
_cell.angle_alpha   90.00
_cell.angle_beta   90.00
_cell.angle_gamma   90.00
#
_symmetry.space_group_name_H-M   'P 1'
#
loop_
_entity.id
_entity.type
_entity.pdbx_description
1 polymer ?
#
loop_
_entity_poly.entity_id
_entity_poly.type
_entity_poly.pdbx_seq_one_letter_code
_entity_poly.pdbx_strand_id
1 'polypeptide(L)'
;MFEIKRRSAYYEVQFMRFRLEMRMGVRFVLVCAISLGCGVATASAQSDGQLYSLDMIVDLALAKNPLVSSAEGVIEQQKGQQTAAGAYPNPTVGGAGGHGSLRDTGRAGIGPLLDRQSLAEYNVTVGQPVEWPALRAARQRVADLGLATANVGMLETRLTLASQVKVAFYDLLLAQNDADLARQNLDTVEGVARIVRARVKSGEAPQFESIKAEVEVLKARQQLARADNLVRINRVAVDTLTGGALGPSYLAYGEFRRLPRDLQIDGLMTRMMEQHPTIQRLLKSVEQSDWKIEFERQARVPTVTVNGSYWREMGREAFQGGLSIPVPLWYRRQGEIASSLGVKRREEAELLRTRNELGRAVYQHFQDVRTTAELIEVFDKGLLKQAQEALRLAQFSFQQGASSLLEVLDAQRVQRQILLDYALARRDLSVSLARLEQAVGVAL
;
A
#
# COMPACT_ATOMS: atom_id res chain seq x y z
N MET A 1 -9.50 -36.68 -52.44
CA MET A 1 -10.45 -36.44 -51.32
C MET A 1 -9.62 -35.88 -50.18
N PHE A 2 -9.29 -34.59 -50.30
CA PHE A 2 -9.87 -33.52 -49.45
C PHE A 2 -9.46 -33.74 -47.98
N GLU A 3 -8.41 -33.04 -47.54
CA GLU A 3 -8.52 -31.85 -46.66
C GLU A 3 -8.86 -32.28 -45.21
N ILE A 4 -8.12 -31.98 -44.15
CA ILE A 4 -7.46 -30.73 -43.75
C ILE A 4 -6.71 -31.04 -42.41
N LYS A 5 -5.77 -30.16 -42.05
CA LYS A 5 -5.20 -29.90 -40.70
C LYS A 5 -4.00 -30.76 -40.24
N ARG A 6 -2.84 -30.23 -40.62
CA ARG A 6 -1.71 -29.96 -39.70
C ARG A 6 -2.20 -29.50 -38.31
N ARG A 7 -1.81 -30.23 -37.26
CA ARG A 7 -1.30 -29.68 -35.99
C ARG A 7 -0.77 -30.79 -35.07
N SER A 8 0.48 -30.59 -34.65
CA SER A 8 0.97 -30.86 -33.29
C SER A 8 1.07 -32.31 -32.83
N ALA A 9 2.15 -32.99 -33.25
CA ALA A 9 2.69 -34.14 -32.54
C ALA A 9 3.70 -33.66 -31.49
N TYR A 10 3.28 -33.61 -30.25
CA TYR A 10 4.13 -33.68 -29.05
C TYR A 10 3.42 -34.65 -28.09
N TYR A 11 4.21 -35.53 -27.45
CA TYR A 11 3.84 -36.63 -26.53
C TYR A 11 3.67 -38.03 -27.13
N GLU A 12 4.78 -38.78 -27.12
CA GLU A 12 4.97 -40.14 -26.58
C GLU A 12 6.46 -40.43 -26.79
N VAL A 13 7.28 -40.85 -25.81
CA VAL A 13 7.20 -42.13 -25.12
C VAL A 13 7.90 -41.98 -23.76
N GLN A 14 7.11 -42.05 -22.69
CA GLN A 14 7.58 -42.31 -21.33
C GLN A 14 6.84 -43.54 -20.84
N PHE A 15 7.25 -44.73 -21.28
CA PHE A 15 6.75 -46.00 -20.77
C PHE A 15 7.78 -47.13 -20.93
N MET A 16 7.93 -47.91 -19.86
CA MET A 16 8.39 -49.31 -19.80
C MET A 16 9.89 -49.64 -19.97
N ARG A 17 10.54 -49.94 -18.82
CA ARG A 17 10.99 -51.29 -18.40
C ARG A 17 11.79 -51.12 -17.09
N PHE A 18 11.25 -51.37 -15.90
CA PHE A 18 10.82 -52.66 -15.31
C PHE A 18 11.95 -53.72 -15.27
N ARG A 19 12.47 -53.94 -14.05
CA ARG A 19 12.65 -55.23 -13.34
C ARG A 19 14.08 -55.56 -12.84
N LEU A 20 14.25 -55.57 -11.50
CA LEU A 20 14.88 -56.56 -10.59
C LEU A 20 15.35 -55.83 -9.31
N GLU A 21 14.57 -55.81 -8.22
CA GLU A 21 14.54 -56.77 -7.08
C GLU A 21 15.78 -56.80 -6.18
N MET A 22 15.64 -56.29 -4.94
CA MET A 22 15.94 -56.96 -3.65
C MET A 22 15.62 -55.97 -2.49
N ARG A 23 14.47 -56.03 -1.81
CA ARG A 23 14.05 -56.88 -0.65
C ARG A 23 14.87 -56.71 0.65
N MET A 24 14.25 -56.07 1.65
CA MET A 24 14.07 -56.43 3.09
C MET A 24 13.57 -55.15 3.81
N GLY A 25 12.41 -55.03 4.47
CA GLY A 25 11.68 -55.92 5.40
C GLY A 25 12.08 -55.54 6.84
N VAL A 26 11.26 -54.90 7.70
CA VAL A 26 10.19 -55.44 8.59
C VAL A 26 9.90 -54.31 9.63
N ARG A 27 8.69 -53.70 9.70
CA ARG A 27 7.56 -53.87 10.68
C ARG A 27 7.86 -53.72 12.20
N PHE A 28 7.15 -52.79 12.87
CA PHE A 28 6.43 -52.90 14.18
C PHE A 28 5.83 -51.51 14.55
N VAL A 29 4.52 -51.22 14.42
CA VAL A 29 3.39 -51.38 15.38
C VAL A 29 3.60 -50.71 16.76
N LEU A 30 2.83 -49.64 17.05
CA LEU A 30 2.00 -49.58 18.27
C LEU A 30 0.91 -48.49 18.20
N VAL A 31 -0.32 -48.96 18.42
CA VAL A 31 -1.57 -48.25 18.61
C VAL A 31 -1.63 -47.74 20.06
N CYS A 32 -1.99 -46.47 20.27
CA CYS A 32 -2.51 -46.01 21.56
C CYS A 32 -3.76 -45.16 21.31
N ALA A 33 -4.91 -45.82 21.46
CA ALA A 33 -6.19 -45.17 21.67
C ALA A 33 -6.24 -44.66 23.11
N ILE A 34 -6.29 -43.34 23.28
CA ILE A 34 -6.78 -42.72 24.51
C ILE A 34 -7.90 -41.77 24.12
N SER A 35 -9.11 -42.28 24.30
CA SER A 35 -10.34 -41.51 24.45
C SER A 35 -10.23 -40.65 25.71
N LEU A 36 -9.96 -39.36 25.53
CA LEU A 36 -10.20 -38.33 26.53
C LEU A 36 -11.16 -37.32 25.90
N GLY A 37 -12.40 -37.35 26.38
CA GLY A 37 -13.41 -36.36 26.07
C GLY A 37 -12.93 -34.98 26.55
N CYS A 38 -12.33 -34.22 25.65
CA CYS A 38 -12.29 -32.78 25.75
C CYS A 38 -13.63 -32.28 25.21
N GLY A 39 -14.54 -31.96 26.13
CA GLY A 39 -15.62 -31.05 25.83
C GLY A 39 -14.99 -29.80 25.23
N VAL A 40 -15.26 -29.56 23.94
CA VAL A 40 -15.00 -28.27 23.34
C VAL A 40 -15.99 -27.33 24.01
N ALA A 41 -15.58 -26.78 25.15
CA ALA A 41 -16.08 -25.51 25.58
C ALA A 41 -15.74 -24.56 24.42
N THR A 42 -16.71 -24.36 23.53
CA THR A 42 -16.79 -23.14 22.74
C THR A 42 -16.90 -22.05 23.77
N ALA A 43 -15.75 -21.57 24.25
CA ALA A 43 -15.62 -20.22 24.71
C ALA A 43 -16.00 -19.37 23.50
N SER A 44 -17.29 -19.11 23.34
CA SER A 44 -17.71 -17.82 22.83
C SER A 44 -17.08 -16.84 23.80
N ALA A 45 -15.85 -16.43 23.52
CA ALA A 45 -15.41 -15.12 23.93
C ALA A 45 -16.44 -14.19 23.30
N GLN A 46 -17.49 -13.87 24.06
CA GLN A 46 -18.13 -12.58 23.96
C GLN A 46 -16.96 -11.63 24.16
N SER A 47 -16.38 -11.21 23.04
CA SER A 47 -15.46 -10.09 23.02
C SER A 47 -16.31 -8.91 23.46
N ASP A 48 -16.36 -8.68 24.78
CA ASP A 48 -16.61 -7.34 25.30
C ASP A 48 -15.69 -6.43 24.50
N GLY A 49 -16.30 -5.60 23.65
CA GLY A 49 -15.63 -4.98 22.51
C GLY A 49 -14.35 -4.31 22.96
N GLN A 50 -13.21 -4.83 22.51
CA GLN A 50 -11.91 -4.30 22.89
C GLN A 50 -11.86 -2.81 22.50
N LEU A 51 -11.48 -1.97 23.47
CA LEU A 51 -11.46 -0.52 23.32
C LEU A 51 -10.16 -0.11 22.62
N TYR A 52 -10.28 0.61 21.51
CA TYR A 52 -9.14 1.10 20.74
C TYR A 52 -9.14 2.62 20.65
N SER A 53 -7.99 3.21 20.96
CA SER A 53 -7.70 4.63 20.72
C SER A 53 -7.15 4.85 19.30
N LEU A 54 -7.10 6.10 18.85
CA LEU A 54 -6.50 6.47 17.57
C LEU A 54 -5.08 5.92 17.42
N ASP A 55 -4.22 6.13 18.42
CA ASP A 55 -2.81 5.73 18.34
C ASP A 55 -2.66 4.20 18.22
N MET A 56 -3.46 3.45 18.98
CA MET A 56 -3.49 1.98 18.87
C MET A 56 -3.91 1.51 17.47
N ILE A 57 -4.89 2.17 16.85
CA ILE A 57 -5.35 1.83 15.50
C ILE A 57 -4.28 2.18 14.46
N VAL A 58 -3.58 3.32 14.62
CA VAL A 58 -2.46 3.70 13.75
C VAL A 58 -1.34 2.68 13.86
N ASP A 59 -0.92 2.32 15.08
CA ASP A 59 0.14 1.33 15.29
C ASP A 59 -0.24 -0.05 14.72
N LEU A 60 -1.49 -0.47 14.93
CA LEU A 60 -1.98 -1.72 14.38
C LEU A 60 -2.02 -1.70 12.84
N ALA A 61 -2.45 -0.59 12.24
CA ALA A 61 -2.43 -0.42 10.79
C ALA A 61 -1.00 -0.45 10.24
N LEU A 62 -0.06 0.27 10.86
CA LEU A 62 1.34 0.26 10.44
C LEU A 62 1.98 -1.14 10.58
N ALA A 63 1.52 -1.95 11.53
CA ALA A 63 2.03 -3.30 11.76
C ALA A 63 1.39 -4.38 10.86
N LYS A 64 0.14 -4.20 10.42
CA LYS A 64 -0.65 -5.27 9.78
C LYS A 64 -1.16 -4.95 8.37
N ASN A 65 -1.15 -3.69 7.95
CA ASN A 65 -1.70 -3.32 6.65
C ASN A 65 -0.84 -3.90 5.49
N PRO A 66 -1.46 -4.55 4.49
CA PRO A 66 -0.76 -5.09 3.32
C PRO A 66 0.07 -4.08 2.51
N LEU A 67 -0.27 -2.78 2.55
CA LEU A 67 0.52 -1.72 1.91
C LEU A 67 1.93 -1.62 2.51
N VAL A 68 2.07 -1.84 3.83
CA VAL A 68 3.38 -1.84 4.49
C VAL A 68 4.17 -3.08 4.06
N SER A 69 3.55 -4.26 4.09
CA SER A 69 4.21 -5.49 3.61
C SER A 69 4.59 -5.42 2.12
N SER A 70 3.79 -4.75 1.29
CA SER A 70 4.14 -4.47 -0.11
C SER A 70 5.40 -3.60 -0.22
N ALA A 71 5.50 -2.53 0.58
CA ALA A 71 6.69 -1.70 0.64
C ALA A 71 7.92 -2.45 1.19
N GLU A 72 7.74 -3.37 2.15
CA GLU A 72 8.82 -4.26 2.62
C GLU A 72 9.31 -5.17 1.48
N GLY A 73 8.40 -5.75 0.70
CA GLY A 73 8.74 -6.55 -0.48
C GLY A 73 9.53 -5.76 -1.53
N VAL A 74 9.23 -4.48 -1.73
CA VAL A 74 10.03 -3.60 -2.61
C VAL A 74 11.44 -3.41 -2.06
N ILE A 75 11.61 -3.22 -0.75
CA ILE A 75 12.94 -3.14 -0.12
C ILE A 75 13.71 -4.45 -0.32
N GLU A 76 13.08 -5.60 -0.09
CA GLU A 76 13.69 -6.92 -0.31
C GLU A 76 14.10 -7.12 -1.77
N GLN A 77 13.25 -6.72 -2.71
CA GLN A 77 13.56 -6.73 -4.14
C GLN A 77 14.81 -5.88 -4.44
N GLN A 78 14.90 -4.67 -3.89
CA GLN A 78 16.05 -3.78 -4.09
C GLN A 78 17.33 -4.33 -3.42
N LYS A 79 17.24 -5.00 -2.26
CA LYS A 79 18.38 -5.72 -1.66
C LYS A 79 18.87 -6.86 -2.56
N GLY A 80 17.96 -7.58 -3.20
CA GLY A 80 18.29 -8.58 -4.23
C GLY A 80 19.03 -7.96 -5.42
N GLN A 81 18.56 -6.81 -5.90
CA GLN A 81 19.22 -6.06 -6.98
C GLN A 81 20.60 -5.53 -6.57
N GLN A 82 20.77 -5.07 -5.32
CA GLN A 82 22.06 -4.67 -4.76
C GLN A 82 23.06 -5.84 -4.72
N THR A 83 22.60 -7.01 -4.29
CA THR A 83 23.42 -8.24 -4.28
C THR A 83 23.83 -8.63 -5.70
N ALA A 84 22.88 -8.62 -6.65
CA ALA A 84 23.15 -8.91 -8.05
C ALA A 84 24.11 -7.88 -8.69
N ALA A 85 23.95 -6.59 -8.38
CA ALA A 85 24.83 -5.53 -8.85
C ALA A 85 26.27 -5.70 -8.36
N GLY A 86 26.43 -6.23 -7.14
CA GLY A 86 27.72 -6.53 -6.54
C GLY A 86 28.33 -7.88 -6.92
N ALA A 87 27.66 -8.73 -7.70
CA ALA A 87 28.22 -10.01 -8.12
C ALA A 87 29.27 -9.87 -9.24
N TYR A 88 30.24 -10.78 -9.29
CA TYR A 88 31.08 -10.96 -10.48
C TYR A 88 30.33 -11.79 -11.52
N PRO A 89 30.54 -11.53 -12.83
CA PRO A 89 30.05 -12.43 -13.87
C PRO A 89 30.59 -13.85 -13.67
N ASN A 90 29.70 -14.84 -13.78
CA ASN A 90 30.11 -16.24 -13.72
C ASN A 90 30.93 -16.64 -14.96
N PRO A 91 31.82 -17.64 -14.83
CA PRO A 91 32.46 -18.23 -15.98
C PRO A 91 31.42 -18.98 -16.84
N THR A 92 31.64 -19.01 -18.15
CA THR A 92 30.90 -19.84 -19.08
C THR A 92 31.72 -21.08 -19.42
N VAL A 93 31.12 -22.26 -19.32
CA VAL A 93 31.72 -23.52 -19.77
C VAL A 93 30.90 -24.02 -20.94
N GLY A 94 31.53 -24.16 -22.10
CA GLY A 94 30.94 -24.71 -23.31
C GLY A 94 31.69 -25.96 -23.73
N GLY A 95 30.98 -26.92 -24.31
CA GLY A 95 31.61 -28.07 -24.95
C GLY A 95 30.84 -28.47 -26.20
N ALA A 96 31.58 -28.86 -27.23
CA ALA A 96 31.02 -29.43 -28.44
C ALA A 96 31.72 -30.76 -28.74
N GLY A 97 30.98 -31.70 -29.31
CA GLY A 97 31.48 -33.00 -29.72
C GLY A 97 30.92 -33.37 -31.09
N GLY A 98 31.73 -34.04 -31.91
CA GLY A 98 31.39 -34.38 -33.28
C GLY A 98 32.31 -35.43 -33.87
N HIS A 99 32.16 -35.68 -35.16
CA HIS A 99 33.06 -36.55 -35.92
C HIS A 99 33.50 -35.80 -37.17
N GLY A 100 34.81 -35.70 -37.37
CA GLY A 100 35.40 -35.11 -38.57
C GLY A 100 35.95 -36.19 -39.50
N SER A 101 35.87 -35.94 -40.81
CA SER A 101 36.56 -36.75 -41.81
C SER A 101 37.44 -35.84 -42.67
N LEU A 102 38.75 -36.10 -42.71
CA LEU A 102 39.66 -35.43 -43.63
C LEU A 102 39.48 -36.00 -45.04
N ARG A 103 39.45 -35.11 -46.04
CA ARG A 103 39.60 -35.47 -47.46
C ARG A 103 40.73 -34.63 -48.03
N ASP A 104 41.86 -35.27 -48.32
CA ASP A 104 42.96 -34.58 -49.00
C ASP A 104 42.52 -34.23 -50.44
N THR A 105 42.66 -32.97 -50.82
CA THR A 105 42.34 -32.48 -52.16
C THR A 105 43.57 -32.41 -53.07
N GLY A 106 44.72 -32.93 -52.61
CA GLY A 106 45.97 -33.01 -53.37
C GLY A 106 46.73 -31.68 -53.52
N ARG A 107 46.19 -30.58 -52.96
CA ARG A 107 46.78 -29.23 -53.08
C ARG A 107 47.88 -28.94 -52.07
N ALA A 108 47.99 -29.75 -51.02
CA ALA A 108 49.01 -29.63 -49.96
C ALA A 108 50.29 -30.44 -50.22
N GLY A 109 50.37 -31.19 -51.33
CA GLY A 109 51.57 -31.97 -51.70
C GLY A 109 51.85 -33.18 -50.81
N ILE A 110 50.92 -33.56 -49.95
CA ILE A 110 50.96 -34.78 -49.15
C ILE A 110 50.21 -35.85 -49.97
N GLY A 111 50.86 -36.96 -50.30
CA GLY A 111 50.29 -37.97 -51.20
C GLY A 111 48.99 -38.61 -50.69
N PRO A 112 48.29 -39.42 -51.51
CA PRO A 112 47.06 -40.11 -51.12
C PRO A 112 47.36 -41.22 -50.10
N LEU A 113 47.59 -40.85 -48.84
CA LEU A 113 47.99 -41.75 -47.76
C LEU A 113 47.15 -41.59 -46.48
N LEU A 114 46.12 -40.74 -46.49
CA LEU A 114 45.20 -40.62 -45.36
C LEU A 114 43.93 -41.41 -45.64
N ASP A 115 43.88 -42.63 -45.08
CA ASP A 115 42.63 -43.38 -44.91
C ASP A 115 41.57 -42.49 -44.27
N ARG A 116 40.32 -42.66 -44.73
CA ARG A 116 39.15 -41.90 -44.26
C ARG A 116 38.80 -42.32 -42.82
N GLN A 117 39.60 -41.88 -41.86
CA GLN A 117 39.35 -42.12 -40.44
C GLN A 117 38.35 -41.08 -39.94
N SER A 118 37.15 -41.55 -39.59
CA SER A 118 36.19 -40.77 -38.80
C SER A 118 36.75 -40.69 -37.39
N LEU A 119 37.25 -39.52 -37.01
CA LEU A 119 37.84 -39.30 -35.69
C LEU A 119 36.83 -38.56 -34.84
N ALA A 120 36.63 -39.03 -33.60
CA ALA A 120 35.83 -38.32 -32.62
C ALA A 120 36.55 -37.02 -32.24
N GLU A 121 35.85 -35.91 -32.40
CA GLU A 121 36.31 -34.57 -32.11
C GLU A 121 35.53 -34.05 -30.92
N TYR A 122 36.22 -33.42 -29.98
CA TYR A 122 35.55 -32.73 -28.89
C TYR A 122 36.36 -31.53 -28.44
N ASN A 123 35.66 -30.48 -28.03
CA ASN A 123 36.24 -29.30 -27.44
C ASN A 123 35.54 -28.94 -26.13
N VAL A 124 36.32 -28.32 -25.25
CA VAL A 124 35.86 -27.75 -23.99
C VAL A 124 36.44 -26.36 -23.90
N THR A 125 35.59 -25.34 -23.73
CA THR A 125 35.99 -23.95 -23.60
C THR A 125 35.47 -23.39 -22.28
N VAL A 126 36.34 -22.72 -21.54
CA VAL A 126 36.00 -21.95 -20.34
C VAL A 126 36.28 -20.48 -20.61
N GLY A 127 35.30 -19.61 -20.43
CA GLY A 127 35.42 -18.16 -20.60
C GLY A 127 35.06 -17.43 -19.32
N GLN A 128 35.97 -16.62 -18.77
CA GLN A 128 35.70 -15.75 -17.63
C GLN A 128 35.65 -14.29 -18.09
N PRO A 129 34.49 -13.61 -18.01
CA PRO A 129 34.42 -12.17 -18.24
C PRO A 129 35.13 -11.44 -17.10
N VAL A 130 36.07 -10.57 -17.45
CA VAL A 130 36.76 -9.67 -16.52
C VAL A 130 36.16 -8.29 -16.68
N GLU A 131 35.28 -7.95 -15.73
CA GLU A 131 34.54 -6.69 -15.74
C GLU A 131 35.44 -5.51 -15.34
N TRP A 132 35.27 -4.38 -16.05
CA TRP A 132 35.96 -3.14 -15.71
C TRP A 132 35.50 -2.61 -14.35
N PRO A 133 36.41 -2.27 -13.41
CA PRO A 133 36.03 -1.88 -12.05
C PRO A 133 35.04 -0.70 -11.99
N ALA A 134 35.18 0.29 -12.88
CA ALA A 134 34.30 1.46 -12.90
C ALA A 134 32.87 1.12 -13.36
N LEU A 135 32.70 0.14 -14.25
CA LEU A 135 31.38 -0.34 -14.68
C LEU A 135 30.65 -0.98 -13.50
N ARG A 136 31.35 -1.85 -12.77
CA ARG A 136 30.81 -2.49 -11.56
C ARG A 136 30.47 -1.46 -10.48
N ALA A 137 31.37 -0.51 -10.22
CA ALA A 137 31.15 0.53 -9.22
C ALA A 137 29.90 1.38 -9.56
N ALA A 138 29.73 1.78 -10.83
CA ALA A 138 28.53 2.49 -11.26
C ALA A 138 27.26 1.62 -11.12
N ARG A 139 27.32 0.33 -11.48
CA ARG A 139 26.22 -0.62 -11.29
C ARG A 139 25.81 -0.75 -9.82
N GLN A 140 26.79 -0.85 -8.91
CA GLN A 140 26.55 -0.91 -7.47
C GLN A 140 25.90 0.38 -6.96
N ARG A 141 26.41 1.55 -7.35
CA ARG A 141 25.83 2.85 -6.94
C ARG A 141 24.38 3.02 -7.38
N VAL A 142 24.03 2.58 -8.59
CA VAL A 142 22.63 2.58 -9.06
C VAL A 142 21.74 1.72 -8.16
N ALA A 143 22.22 0.54 -7.74
CA ALA A 143 21.46 -0.36 -6.89
C ALA A 143 21.38 0.13 -5.43
N ASP A 144 22.47 0.70 -4.90
CA ASP A 144 22.51 1.31 -3.56
C ASP A 144 21.48 2.45 -3.45
N LEU A 145 21.40 3.30 -4.48
CA LEU A 145 20.41 4.39 -4.54
C LEU A 145 18.99 3.87 -4.79
N GLY A 146 18.82 2.76 -5.51
CA GLY A 146 17.54 2.07 -5.63
C GLY A 146 17.02 1.59 -4.26
N LEU A 147 17.90 0.98 -3.46
CA LEU A 147 17.59 0.59 -2.08
C LEU A 147 17.32 1.80 -1.19
N ALA A 148 18.11 2.86 -1.27
CA ALA A 148 17.88 4.09 -0.52
C ALA A 148 16.53 4.74 -0.87
N THR A 149 16.16 4.75 -2.16
CA THR A 149 14.87 5.24 -2.65
C THR A 149 13.72 4.40 -2.10
N ALA A 150 13.85 3.07 -2.08
CA ALA A 150 12.84 2.17 -1.50
C ALA A 150 12.68 2.35 0.01
N ASN A 151 13.79 2.55 0.75
CA ASN A 151 13.73 2.82 2.19
C ASN A 151 12.98 4.13 2.51
N VAL A 152 13.21 5.20 1.74
CA VAL A 152 12.44 6.45 1.89
C VAL A 152 10.98 6.26 1.42
N GLY A 153 10.75 5.46 0.38
CA GLY A 153 9.41 5.08 -0.06
C GLY A 153 8.59 4.39 1.03
N MET A 154 9.21 3.56 1.88
CA MET A 154 8.55 3.00 3.06
C MET A 154 8.07 4.08 4.05
N LEU A 155 8.88 5.11 4.29
CA LEU A 155 8.48 6.24 5.16
C LEU A 155 7.29 7.00 4.57
N GLU A 156 7.27 7.21 3.26
CA GLU A 156 6.14 7.80 2.54
C GLU A 156 4.86 6.95 2.64
N THR A 157 4.99 5.62 2.49
CA THR A 157 3.87 4.69 2.66
C THR A 157 3.30 4.76 4.09
N ARG A 158 4.18 4.75 5.10
CA ARG A 158 3.76 4.84 6.52
C ARG A 158 3.07 6.16 6.83
N LEU A 159 3.62 7.28 6.35
CA LEU A 159 3.02 8.61 6.50
C LEU A 159 1.62 8.68 5.88
N THR A 160 1.48 8.17 4.65
CA THR A 160 0.21 8.17 3.93
C THR A 160 -0.83 7.28 4.61
N LEU A 161 -0.43 6.08 5.05
CA LEU A 161 -1.31 5.16 5.77
C LEU A 161 -1.77 5.76 7.11
N ALA A 162 -0.85 6.36 7.88
CA ALA A 162 -1.19 7.00 9.15
C ALA A 162 -2.22 8.13 8.96
N SER A 163 -2.08 8.95 7.90
CA SER A 163 -3.06 9.97 7.54
C SER A 163 -4.43 9.36 7.18
N GLN A 164 -4.46 8.33 6.33
CA GLN A 164 -5.69 7.65 5.95
C GLN A 164 -6.44 7.06 7.16
N VAL A 165 -5.70 6.45 8.08
CA VAL A 165 -6.25 5.91 9.34
C VAL A 165 -6.83 7.03 10.21
N LYS A 166 -6.09 8.15 10.37
CA LYS A 166 -6.59 9.31 11.12
C LYS A 166 -7.89 9.85 10.54
N VAL A 167 -7.98 10.00 9.21
CA VAL A 167 -9.20 10.46 8.54
C VAL A 167 -10.36 9.49 8.77
N ALA A 168 -10.16 8.20 8.52
CA ALA A 168 -11.20 7.18 8.72
C ALA A 168 -11.64 7.08 10.19
N PHE A 169 -10.73 7.27 11.13
CA PHE A 169 -11.03 7.31 12.56
C PHE A 169 -11.94 8.49 12.92
N TYR A 170 -11.64 9.71 12.44
CA TYR A 170 -12.49 10.87 12.71
C TYR A 170 -13.85 10.78 12.00
N ASP A 171 -13.92 10.10 10.86
CA ASP A 171 -15.20 9.76 10.20
C ASP A 171 -16.04 8.79 11.02
N LEU A 172 -15.41 7.78 11.61
CA LEU A 172 -16.06 6.87 12.57
C LEU A 172 -16.55 7.62 13.81
N LEU A 173 -15.72 8.50 14.38
CA LEU A 173 -16.10 9.29 15.57
C LEU A 173 -17.28 10.23 15.29
N LEU A 174 -17.32 10.85 14.11
CA LEU A 174 -18.46 11.64 13.67
C LEU A 174 -19.74 10.78 13.53
N ALA A 175 -19.63 9.60 12.90
CA ALA A 175 -20.77 8.70 12.76
C ALA A 175 -21.30 8.21 14.12
N GLN A 176 -20.41 7.94 15.09
CA GLN A 176 -20.79 7.60 16.45
C GLN A 176 -21.55 8.76 17.13
N ASN A 177 -21.04 9.99 17.00
CA ASN A 177 -21.71 11.17 17.54
C ASN A 177 -23.09 11.42 16.92
N ASP A 178 -23.26 11.26 15.59
CA ASP A 178 -24.59 11.40 14.96
C ASP A 178 -25.55 10.29 15.41
N ALA A 179 -25.07 9.06 15.61
CA ALA A 179 -25.90 7.98 16.15
C ALA A 179 -26.37 8.28 17.58
N ASP A 180 -25.49 8.83 18.41
CA ASP A 180 -25.84 9.24 19.79
C ASP A 180 -26.82 10.41 19.80
N LEU A 181 -26.61 11.44 18.96
CA LEU A 181 -27.56 12.54 18.78
C LEU A 181 -28.91 12.05 18.23
N ALA A 182 -28.92 11.10 17.29
CA ALA A 182 -30.13 10.50 16.75
C ALA A 182 -30.91 9.71 17.81
N ARG A 183 -30.20 9.04 18.72
CA ARG A 183 -30.79 8.29 19.85
C ARG A 183 -31.43 9.24 20.86
N GLN A 184 -30.71 10.28 21.29
CA GLN A 184 -31.24 11.32 22.18
C GLN A 184 -32.47 12.02 21.58
N ASN A 185 -32.44 12.26 20.26
CA ASN A 185 -33.57 12.82 19.53
C ASN A 185 -34.79 11.89 19.54
N LEU A 186 -34.59 10.58 19.33
CA LEU A 186 -35.66 9.60 19.42
C LEU A 186 -36.29 9.57 20.82
N ASP A 187 -35.47 9.53 21.87
CA ASP A 187 -35.94 9.52 23.26
C ASP A 187 -36.79 10.78 23.56
N THR A 188 -36.37 11.93 23.04
CA THR A 188 -37.08 13.21 23.18
C THR A 188 -38.42 13.19 22.45
N VAL A 189 -38.45 12.78 21.17
CA VAL A 189 -39.70 12.73 20.39
C VAL A 189 -40.68 11.69 20.94
N GLU A 190 -40.21 10.55 21.42
CA GLU A 190 -41.06 9.57 22.10
C GLU A 190 -41.65 10.13 23.41
N GLY A 191 -40.86 10.91 24.15
CA GLY A 191 -41.35 11.66 25.31
C GLY A 191 -42.48 12.64 24.96
N VAL A 192 -42.28 13.45 23.93
CA VAL A 192 -43.30 14.39 23.44
C VAL A 192 -44.56 13.67 22.96
N ALA A 193 -44.41 12.57 22.20
CA ALA A 193 -45.53 11.76 21.74
C ALA A 193 -46.36 11.16 22.90
N ARG A 194 -45.71 10.77 24.00
CA ARG A 194 -46.41 10.32 25.22
C ARG A 194 -47.28 11.44 25.82
N ILE A 195 -46.77 12.66 25.89
CA ILE A 195 -47.49 13.83 26.41
C ILE A 195 -48.70 14.16 25.51
N VAL A 196 -48.50 14.23 24.20
CA VAL A 196 -49.58 14.51 23.23
C VAL A 196 -50.67 13.45 23.32
N ARG A 197 -50.30 12.16 23.39
CA ARG A 197 -51.27 11.07 23.53
C ARG A 197 -52.08 11.18 24.83
N ALA A 198 -51.49 11.65 25.92
CA ALA A 198 -52.21 11.90 27.17
C ALA A 198 -53.22 13.05 27.02
N ARG A 199 -52.83 14.18 26.40
CA ARG A 199 -53.73 15.32 26.14
C ARG A 199 -54.89 14.99 25.21
N VAL A 200 -54.64 14.19 24.16
CA VAL A 200 -55.72 13.72 23.28
C VAL A 200 -56.71 12.81 24.04
N LYS A 201 -56.22 11.95 24.93
CA LYS A 201 -57.08 11.11 25.78
C LYS A 201 -57.91 11.91 26.78
N SER A 202 -57.39 13.04 27.29
CA SER A 202 -58.15 13.95 28.17
C SER A 202 -59.06 14.93 27.40
N GLY A 203 -59.00 14.94 26.06
CA GLY A 203 -59.78 15.85 25.21
C GLY A 203 -59.19 17.26 25.07
N GLU A 204 -58.00 17.51 25.60
CA GLU A 204 -57.29 18.80 25.57
C GLU A 204 -56.59 19.08 24.24
N ALA A 205 -56.40 18.06 23.38
CA ALA A 205 -55.77 18.19 22.08
C ALA A 205 -56.50 17.39 20.99
N PRO A 206 -56.46 17.81 19.71
CA PRO A 206 -57.04 17.07 18.60
C PRO A 206 -56.30 15.76 18.30
N GLN A 207 -57.01 14.72 17.83
CA GLN A 207 -56.39 13.45 17.40
C GLN A 207 -55.30 13.64 16.33
N PHE A 208 -55.44 14.66 15.49
CA PHE A 208 -54.45 15.03 14.48
C PHE A 208 -53.05 15.28 15.07
N GLU A 209 -52.95 15.87 16.27
CA GLU A 209 -51.66 16.10 16.92
C GLU A 209 -50.97 14.79 17.32
N SER A 210 -51.74 13.79 17.77
CA SER A 210 -51.19 12.46 18.09
C SER A 210 -50.64 11.78 16.85
N ILE A 211 -51.37 11.84 15.72
CA ILE A 211 -50.90 11.27 14.44
C ILE A 211 -49.60 11.95 14.01
N LYS A 212 -49.53 13.28 14.10
CA LYS A 212 -48.33 14.05 13.76
C LYS A 212 -47.14 13.68 14.65
N ALA A 213 -47.35 13.54 15.97
CA ALA A 213 -46.29 13.12 16.88
C ALA A 213 -45.79 11.70 16.59
N GLU A 214 -46.68 10.77 16.22
CA GLU A 214 -46.30 9.41 15.84
C GLU A 214 -45.49 9.37 14.53
N VAL A 215 -45.82 10.21 13.55
CA VAL A 215 -45.03 10.37 12.33
C VAL A 215 -43.60 10.85 12.65
N GLU A 216 -43.45 11.79 13.58
CA GLU A 216 -42.12 12.26 13.99
C GLU A 216 -41.31 11.18 14.73
N VAL A 217 -41.95 10.33 15.54
CA VAL A 217 -41.28 9.15 16.14
C VAL A 217 -40.77 8.21 15.04
N LEU A 218 -41.58 7.92 14.02
CA LEU A 218 -41.17 7.06 12.91
C LEU A 218 -39.99 7.65 12.13
N LYS A 219 -39.97 8.97 11.88
CA LYS A 219 -38.83 9.65 11.27
C LYS A 219 -37.58 9.59 12.14
N ALA A 220 -37.71 9.79 13.46
CA ALA A 220 -36.59 9.70 14.39
C ALA A 220 -35.98 8.28 14.43
N ARG A 221 -36.83 7.23 14.41
CA ARG A 221 -36.38 5.83 14.31
C ARG A 221 -35.66 5.55 12.99
N GLN A 222 -36.21 6.04 11.87
CA GLN A 222 -35.56 5.91 10.57
C GLN A 222 -34.17 6.56 10.59
N GLN A 223 -34.04 7.75 11.18
CA GLN A 223 -32.77 8.47 11.25
C GLN A 223 -31.74 7.75 12.15
N LEU A 224 -32.16 7.20 13.29
CA LEU A 224 -31.29 6.38 14.13
C LEU A 224 -30.79 5.14 13.37
N ALA A 225 -31.68 4.43 12.68
CA ALA A 225 -31.30 3.27 11.89
C ALA A 225 -30.27 3.60 10.78
N ARG A 226 -30.39 4.80 10.17
CA ARG A 226 -29.42 5.31 9.19
C ARG A 226 -28.08 5.65 9.84
N ALA A 227 -28.09 6.34 10.97
CA ALA A 227 -26.87 6.71 11.69
C ALA A 227 -26.12 5.45 12.21
N ASP A 228 -26.83 4.48 12.78
CA ASP A 228 -26.26 3.19 13.19
C ASP A 228 -25.64 2.43 12.00
N ASN A 229 -26.23 2.55 10.80
CA ASN A 229 -25.66 1.98 9.59
C ASN A 229 -24.36 2.67 9.18
N LEU A 230 -24.28 4.00 9.28
CA LEU A 230 -23.04 4.73 9.02
C LEU A 230 -21.94 4.36 10.01
N VAL A 231 -22.26 4.12 11.28
CA VAL A 231 -21.28 3.59 12.25
C VAL A 231 -20.74 2.24 11.78
N ARG A 232 -21.60 1.31 11.37
CA ARG A 232 -21.17 0.00 10.86
C ARG A 232 -20.26 0.12 9.63
N ILE A 233 -20.62 0.97 8.67
CA ILE A 233 -19.81 1.20 7.46
C ILE A 233 -18.43 1.76 7.81
N ASN A 234 -18.37 2.80 8.65
CA ASN A 234 -17.10 3.41 9.03
C ASN A 234 -16.23 2.47 9.88
N ARG A 235 -16.83 1.59 10.69
CA ARG A 235 -16.07 0.56 11.42
C ARG A 235 -15.35 -0.39 10.48
N VAL A 236 -16.03 -0.83 9.42
CA VAL A 236 -15.43 -1.71 8.39
C VAL A 236 -14.35 -0.95 7.61
N ALA A 237 -14.55 0.33 7.31
CA ALA A 237 -13.55 1.16 6.63
C ALA A 237 -12.24 1.26 7.44
N VAL A 238 -12.32 1.50 8.75
CA VAL A 238 -11.16 1.53 9.64
C VAL A 238 -10.52 0.14 9.77
N ASP A 239 -11.31 -0.92 9.96
CA ASP A 239 -10.79 -2.29 10.07
C ASP A 239 -10.03 -2.74 8.80
N THR A 240 -10.52 -2.34 7.62
CA THR A 240 -9.85 -2.56 6.34
C THR A 240 -8.45 -1.94 6.32
N LEU A 241 -8.27 -0.74 6.90
CA LEU A 241 -6.96 -0.10 7.01
C LEU A 241 -6.04 -0.79 8.03
N THR A 242 -6.58 -1.59 8.95
CA THR A 242 -5.79 -2.43 9.86
C THR A 242 -5.52 -3.83 9.33
N GLY A 243 -5.96 -4.15 8.10
CA GLY A 243 -5.86 -5.50 7.54
C GLY A 243 -6.82 -6.51 8.18
N GLY A 244 -7.93 -6.05 8.77
CA GLY A 244 -8.93 -6.91 9.43
C GLY A 244 -8.57 -7.29 10.87
N ALA A 245 -7.61 -6.59 11.49
CA ALA A 245 -7.07 -6.95 12.80
C ALA A 245 -7.93 -6.49 13.99
N LEU A 246 -8.84 -5.51 13.80
CA LEU A 246 -9.74 -5.05 14.85
C LEU A 246 -10.95 -5.97 15.03
N GLY A 247 -11.32 -6.69 13.97
CA GLY A 247 -12.43 -7.63 13.97
C GLY A 247 -13.81 -6.96 13.92
N PRO A 248 -14.90 -7.75 14.02
CA PRO A 248 -16.25 -7.26 13.70
C PRO A 248 -16.91 -6.40 14.79
N SER A 249 -16.40 -6.42 16.02
CA SER A 249 -17.11 -5.87 17.21
C SER A 249 -16.22 -5.04 18.13
N TYR A 250 -15.32 -4.25 17.58
CA TYR A 250 -14.48 -3.34 18.36
C TYR A 250 -15.19 -2.02 18.71
N LEU A 251 -14.69 -1.34 19.74
CA LEU A 251 -15.14 -0.02 20.15
C LEU A 251 -14.00 0.98 19.96
N ALA A 252 -14.22 1.99 19.11
CA ALA A 252 -13.32 3.13 18.98
C ALA A 252 -13.73 4.23 19.96
N TYR A 253 -12.75 4.79 20.67
CA TYR A 253 -12.94 5.95 21.56
C TYR A 253 -11.86 7.00 21.32
N GLY A 254 -12.22 8.26 21.51
CA GLY A 254 -11.31 9.39 21.36
C GLY A 254 -12.04 10.73 21.34
N GLU A 255 -11.28 11.81 21.27
CA GLU A 255 -11.81 13.16 21.10
C GLU A 255 -11.31 13.76 19.79
N PHE A 256 -12.09 14.68 19.23
CA PHE A 256 -11.61 15.52 18.14
C PHE A 256 -10.50 16.45 18.62
N ARG A 257 -9.52 16.70 17.75
CA ARG A 257 -8.38 17.58 18.04
C ARG A 257 -8.82 19.02 18.24
N ARG A 258 -7.99 19.76 18.96
CA ARG A 258 -8.06 21.22 19.12
C ARG A 258 -6.93 21.86 18.35
N LEU A 259 -7.08 23.14 18.00
CA LEU A 259 -6.05 23.91 17.30
C LEU A 259 -4.75 23.98 18.15
N PRO A 260 -3.59 23.55 17.61
CA PRO A 260 -2.30 23.81 18.23
C PRO A 260 -2.01 25.31 18.35
N ARG A 261 -1.40 25.74 19.45
CA ARG A 261 -1.21 27.18 19.76
C ARG A 261 -0.21 27.89 18.85
N ASP A 262 0.74 27.17 18.24
CA ASP A 262 1.90 27.74 17.52
C ASP A 262 2.03 27.26 16.06
N LEU A 263 0.95 27.34 15.29
CA LEU A 263 0.96 26.99 13.86
C LEU A 263 1.37 28.19 12.99
N GLN A 264 2.60 28.18 12.49
CA GLN A 264 3.13 29.18 11.55
C GLN A 264 3.41 28.57 10.18
N ILE A 265 2.80 29.12 9.13
CA ILE A 265 2.89 28.59 7.77
C ILE A 265 4.33 28.53 7.24
N ASP A 266 5.14 29.56 7.51
CA ASP A 266 6.52 29.62 7.02
C ASP A 266 7.36 28.47 7.59
N GLY A 267 7.20 28.18 8.89
CA GLY A 267 7.86 27.06 9.54
C GLY A 267 7.42 25.70 8.98
N LEU A 268 6.14 25.56 8.61
CA LEU A 268 5.63 24.34 7.97
C LEU A 268 6.19 24.16 6.56
N MET A 269 6.29 25.24 5.77
CA MET A 269 6.86 25.21 4.43
C MET A 269 8.34 24.82 4.45
N THR A 270 9.13 25.37 5.37
CA THR A 270 10.54 24.98 5.54
C THR A 270 10.67 23.51 5.90
N ARG A 271 9.89 23.03 6.89
CA ARG A 271 9.91 21.61 7.28
C ARG A 271 9.53 20.69 6.13
N MET A 272 8.48 21.04 5.37
CA MET A 272 8.06 20.29 4.20
C MET A 272 9.20 20.17 3.18
N MET A 273 9.87 21.27 2.85
CA MET A 273 10.95 21.25 1.86
C MET A 273 12.18 20.43 2.29
N GLU A 274 12.48 20.41 3.59
CA GLU A 274 13.65 19.72 4.14
C GLU A 274 13.40 18.26 4.49
N GLN A 275 12.22 17.92 5.03
CA GLN A 275 11.99 16.64 5.71
C GLN A 275 10.96 15.74 5.02
N HIS A 276 10.19 16.24 4.04
CA HIS A 276 9.09 15.46 3.46
C HIS A 276 9.61 14.19 2.74
N PRO A 277 9.15 12.98 3.12
CA PRO A 277 9.65 11.72 2.55
C PRO A 277 9.56 11.65 1.03
N THR A 278 8.46 12.10 0.42
CA THR A 278 8.33 12.11 -1.06
C THR A 278 9.39 12.97 -1.75
N ILE A 279 9.74 14.14 -1.19
CA ILE A 279 10.79 15.00 -1.75
C ILE A 279 12.14 14.29 -1.63
N GLN A 280 12.43 13.70 -0.47
CA GLN A 280 13.66 12.94 -0.24
C GLN A 280 13.78 11.73 -1.19
N ARG A 281 12.68 11.02 -1.43
CA ARG A 281 12.62 9.89 -2.37
C ARG A 281 12.92 10.36 -3.80
N LEU A 282 12.31 11.46 -4.24
CA LEU A 282 12.53 12.00 -5.59
C LEU A 282 13.95 12.54 -5.77
N LEU A 283 14.54 13.16 -4.75
CA LEU A 283 15.96 13.54 -4.76
C LEU A 283 16.87 12.31 -4.95
N LYS A 284 16.59 11.21 -4.24
CA LYS A 284 17.32 9.95 -4.41
C LYS A 284 17.09 9.30 -5.78
N SER A 285 15.90 9.43 -6.35
CA SER A 285 15.59 8.98 -7.72
C SER A 285 16.37 9.76 -8.79
N VAL A 286 16.51 11.09 -8.62
CA VAL A 286 17.36 11.93 -9.49
C VAL A 286 18.83 11.50 -9.36
N GLU A 287 19.33 11.32 -8.14
CA GLU A 287 20.69 10.83 -7.88
C GLU A 287 20.92 9.44 -8.51
N GLN A 288 19.94 8.54 -8.42
CA GLN A 288 20.00 7.22 -9.05
C GLN A 288 20.09 7.33 -10.57
N SER A 289 19.33 8.26 -11.16
CA SER A 289 19.34 8.52 -12.60
C SER A 289 20.69 9.07 -13.08
N ASP A 290 21.38 9.87 -12.26
CA ASP A 290 22.75 10.31 -12.53
C ASP A 290 23.74 9.15 -12.61
N TRP A 291 23.72 8.27 -11.62
CA TRP A 291 24.55 7.07 -11.63
C TRP A 291 24.17 6.09 -12.74
N LYS A 292 22.91 6.08 -13.16
CA LYS A 292 22.47 5.28 -14.30
C LYS A 292 23.08 5.79 -15.60
N ILE A 293 23.15 7.10 -15.81
CA ILE A 293 23.86 7.69 -16.96
C ILE A 293 25.34 7.31 -16.93
N GLU A 294 25.98 7.37 -15.75
CA GLU A 294 27.39 6.98 -15.62
C GLU A 294 27.61 5.49 -15.88
N PHE A 295 26.72 4.62 -15.40
CA PHE A 295 26.72 3.20 -15.74
C PHE A 295 26.65 2.98 -17.26
N GLU A 296 25.76 3.66 -17.97
CA GLU A 296 25.66 3.53 -19.42
C GLU A 296 26.90 4.06 -20.16
N ARG A 297 27.59 5.08 -19.60
CA ARG A 297 28.88 5.57 -20.11
C ARG A 297 30.00 4.57 -19.91
N GLN A 298 30.12 3.98 -18.71
CA GLN A 298 31.14 2.98 -18.39
C GLN A 298 30.91 1.68 -19.16
N ALA A 299 29.65 1.35 -19.48
CA ALA A 299 29.29 0.19 -20.30
C ALA A 299 29.74 0.30 -21.77
N ARG A 300 30.30 1.45 -22.19
CA ARG A 300 30.96 1.60 -23.49
C ARG A 300 32.34 0.94 -23.54
N VAL A 301 32.98 0.76 -22.39
CA VAL A 301 34.26 0.05 -22.30
C VAL A 301 33.97 -1.43 -22.44
N PRO A 302 34.52 -2.12 -23.46
CA PRO A 302 34.22 -3.52 -23.68
C PRO A 302 34.78 -4.38 -22.55
N THR A 303 33.99 -5.37 -22.13
CA THR A 303 34.42 -6.38 -21.15
C THR A 303 35.38 -7.36 -21.83
N VAL A 304 36.54 -7.59 -21.22
CA VAL A 304 37.53 -8.54 -21.73
C VAL A 304 37.21 -9.92 -21.18
N THR A 305 37.05 -10.92 -22.04
CA THR A 305 36.87 -12.32 -21.61
C THR A 305 38.18 -13.07 -21.73
N VAL A 306 38.64 -13.65 -20.63
CA VAL A 306 39.77 -14.58 -20.62
C VAL A 306 39.24 -15.97 -20.96
N ASN A 307 39.71 -16.55 -22.05
CA ASN A 307 39.29 -17.87 -22.51
C ASN A 307 40.43 -18.87 -22.38
N GLY A 308 40.08 -20.08 -21.94
CA GLY A 308 40.91 -21.26 -22.06
C GLY A 308 40.12 -22.35 -22.77
N SER A 309 40.69 -22.97 -23.78
CA SER A 309 40.06 -24.09 -24.48
C SER A 309 41.01 -25.27 -24.58
N TYR A 310 40.40 -26.45 -24.53
CA TYR A 310 41.02 -27.71 -24.85
C TYR A 310 40.26 -28.30 -26.03
N TRP A 311 40.97 -28.68 -27.08
CA TRP A 311 40.34 -29.38 -28.20
C TRP A 311 41.15 -30.61 -28.56
N ARG A 312 40.41 -31.63 -28.97
CA ARG A 312 40.93 -32.79 -29.67
C ARG A 312 40.32 -32.85 -31.06
N GLU A 313 41.15 -32.65 -32.06
CA GLU A 313 40.75 -32.63 -33.47
C GLU A 313 41.75 -33.48 -34.26
N MET A 314 41.24 -34.39 -35.09
CA MET A 314 42.07 -35.25 -35.95
C MET A 314 43.15 -36.03 -35.19
N GLY A 315 42.83 -36.51 -33.98
CA GLY A 315 43.75 -37.28 -33.13
C GLY A 315 44.86 -36.44 -32.47
N ARG A 316 44.84 -35.12 -32.61
CA ARG A 316 45.76 -34.19 -31.94
C ARG A 316 45.04 -33.43 -30.84
N GLU A 317 45.75 -33.20 -29.75
CA GLU A 317 45.24 -32.47 -28.60
C GLU A 317 45.98 -31.14 -28.50
N ALA A 318 45.28 -30.06 -28.16
CA ALA A 318 45.91 -28.79 -27.87
C ALA A 318 45.16 -28.03 -26.78
N PHE A 319 45.92 -27.25 -26.03
CA PHE A 319 45.43 -26.23 -25.11
C PHE A 319 45.65 -24.86 -25.74
N GLN A 320 44.63 -24.02 -25.75
CA GLN A 320 44.73 -22.64 -26.18
C GLN A 320 44.26 -21.71 -25.08
N GLY A 321 45.03 -20.66 -24.83
CA GLY A 321 44.60 -19.48 -24.09
C GLY A 321 44.36 -18.33 -25.06
N GLY A 322 43.35 -17.50 -24.77
CA GLY A 322 43.07 -16.33 -25.60
C GLY A 322 42.29 -15.26 -24.85
N LEU A 323 42.38 -14.03 -25.33
CA LEU A 323 41.56 -12.91 -24.87
C LEU A 323 40.51 -12.61 -25.95
N SER A 324 39.25 -12.46 -25.56
CA SER A 324 38.18 -12.00 -26.44
C SER A 324 37.71 -10.63 -25.99
N ILE A 325 37.78 -9.65 -26.88
CA ILE A 325 37.38 -8.27 -26.62
C ILE A 325 36.35 -7.87 -27.68
N PRO A 326 35.07 -7.67 -27.32
CA PRO A 326 34.08 -7.18 -28.28
C PRO A 326 34.42 -5.73 -28.64
N VAL A 327 34.62 -5.42 -29.92
CA VAL A 327 34.93 -4.05 -30.35
C VAL A 327 33.66 -3.36 -30.88
N PRO A 328 33.09 -2.37 -30.17
CA PRO A 328 31.88 -1.67 -30.60
C PRO A 328 32.18 -0.66 -31.73
N LEU A 329 32.18 -1.15 -32.98
CA LEU A 329 32.45 -0.33 -34.17
C LEU A 329 31.26 0.54 -34.57
N TRP A 330 30.05 -0.03 -34.64
CA TRP A 330 28.86 0.66 -35.14
C TRP A 330 28.03 1.33 -34.04
N TYR A 331 27.88 0.66 -32.89
CA TYR A 331 26.99 1.10 -31.82
C TYR A 331 27.74 1.23 -30.50
N ARG A 332 27.67 2.42 -29.89
CA ARG A 332 28.40 2.77 -28.65
C ARG A 332 27.44 3.22 -27.54
N ARG A 333 26.28 2.55 -27.47
CA ARG A 333 25.21 2.79 -26.48
C ARG A 333 24.60 4.19 -26.49
N GLN A 334 24.55 4.84 -27.66
CA GLN A 334 24.01 6.21 -27.75
C GLN A 334 22.53 6.27 -27.35
N GLY A 335 21.74 5.24 -27.65
CA GLY A 335 20.33 5.15 -27.31
C GLY A 335 20.07 5.01 -25.81
N GLU A 336 20.82 4.14 -25.12
CA GLU A 336 20.69 3.91 -23.68
C GLU A 336 21.10 5.14 -22.86
N ILE A 337 22.14 5.86 -23.32
CA ILE A 337 22.55 7.14 -22.72
C ILE A 337 21.47 8.21 -22.93
N ALA A 338 20.95 8.35 -24.15
CA ALA A 338 19.89 9.31 -24.44
C ALA A 338 18.60 9.00 -23.65
N SER A 339 18.25 7.72 -23.52
CA SER A 339 17.13 7.26 -22.70
C SER A 339 17.34 7.60 -21.22
N SER A 340 18.52 7.33 -20.66
CA SER A 340 18.82 7.63 -19.26
C SER A 340 18.83 9.14 -18.97
N LEU A 341 19.30 9.95 -19.92
CA LEU A 341 19.18 11.42 -19.85
C LEU A 341 17.72 11.88 -19.87
N GLY A 342 16.86 11.22 -20.67
CA GLY A 342 15.42 11.46 -20.69
C GLY A 342 14.75 11.12 -19.35
N VAL A 343 15.10 9.98 -18.76
CA VAL A 343 14.62 9.57 -17.43
C VAL A 343 15.03 10.60 -16.37
N LYS A 344 16.30 11.03 -16.34
CA LYS A 344 16.75 12.08 -15.41
C LYS A 344 15.92 13.35 -15.52
N ARG A 345 15.72 13.88 -16.74
CA ARG A 345 14.91 15.09 -16.95
C ARG A 345 13.47 14.92 -16.47
N ARG A 346 12.89 13.72 -16.64
CA ARG A 346 11.56 13.40 -16.13
C ARG A 346 11.53 13.42 -14.59
N GLU A 347 12.50 12.81 -13.93
CA GLU A 347 12.60 12.81 -12.46
C GLU A 347 12.79 14.23 -11.89
N GLU A 348 13.60 15.07 -12.55
CA GLU A 348 13.80 16.48 -12.16
C GLU A 348 12.50 17.29 -12.30
N ALA A 349 11.76 17.09 -13.41
CA ALA A 349 10.47 17.75 -13.61
C ALA A 349 9.43 17.26 -12.58
N GLU A 350 9.44 15.98 -12.24
CA GLU A 350 8.56 15.38 -11.25
C GLU A 350 8.84 15.91 -9.83
N LEU A 351 10.13 16.09 -9.49
CA LEU A 351 10.54 16.73 -8.24
C LEU A 351 10.01 18.16 -8.13
N LEU A 352 10.13 18.96 -9.20
CA LEU A 352 9.61 20.33 -9.22
C LEU A 352 8.08 20.37 -9.12
N ARG A 353 7.39 19.52 -9.89
CA ARG A 353 5.92 19.38 -9.84
C ARG A 353 5.46 19.03 -8.42
N THR A 354 6.07 18.02 -7.82
CA THR A 354 5.72 17.54 -6.47
C THR A 354 5.98 18.59 -5.40
N ARG A 355 7.08 19.35 -5.47
CA ARG A 355 7.35 20.47 -4.56
C ARG A 355 6.26 21.53 -4.62
N ASN A 356 5.83 21.91 -5.82
CA ASN A 356 4.76 22.89 -6.00
C ASN A 356 3.41 22.36 -5.49
N GLU A 357 3.11 21.09 -5.72
CA GLU A 357 1.88 20.45 -5.25
C GLU A 357 1.82 20.34 -3.73
N LEU A 358 2.93 19.94 -3.08
CA LEU A 358 3.03 19.91 -1.63
C LEU A 358 2.95 21.31 -1.03
N GLY A 359 3.62 22.31 -1.63
CA GLY A 359 3.48 23.71 -1.22
C GLY A 359 2.03 24.19 -1.28
N ARG A 360 1.32 23.88 -2.36
CA ARG A 360 -0.12 24.18 -2.49
C ARG A 360 -0.95 23.42 -1.44
N ALA A 361 -0.66 22.15 -1.18
CA ALA A 361 -1.38 21.33 -0.21
C ALA A 361 -1.19 21.85 1.23
N VAL A 362 0.04 22.22 1.61
CA VAL A 362 0.34 22.84 2.91
C VAL A 362 -0.45 24.14 3.06
N TYR A 363 -0.43 25.01 2.05
CA TYR A 363 -1.18 26.27 2.10
C TYR A 363 -2.68 26.02 2.23
N GLN A 364 -3.24 25.12 1.41
CA GLN A 364 -4.66 24.78 1.45
C GLN A 364 -5.09 24.26 2.82
N HIS A 365 -4.42 23.22 3.34
CA HIS A 365 -4.80 22.62 4.61
C HIS A 365 -4.54 23.54 5.80
N PHE A 366 -3.56 24.44 5.73
CA PHE A 366 -3.38 25.49 6.72
C PHE A 366 -4.57 26.46 6.76
N GLN A 367 -5.07 26.89 5.59
CA GLN A 367 -6.25 27.76 5.51
C GLN A 367 -7.52 27.02 5.95
N ASP A 368 -7.66 25.74 5.62
CA ASP A 368 -8.77 24.89 6.08
C ASP A 368 -8.78 24.84 7.62
N VAL A 369 -7.63 24.52 8.24
CA VAL A 369 -7.48 24.49 9.71
C VAL A 369 -7.86 25.83 10.35
N ARG A 370 -7.37 26.95 9.81
CA ARG A 370 -7.66 28.29 10.35
C ARG A 370 -9.16 28.61 10.26
N THR A 371 -9.75 28.37 9.08
CA THR A 371 -11.17 28.67 8.82
C THR A 371 -12.09 27.80 9.69
N THR A 372 -11.79 26.51 9.83
CA THR A 372 -12.59 25.60 10.66
C THR A 372 -12.42 25.92 12.16
N ALA A 373 -11.24 26.36 12.59
CA ALA A 373 -11.04 26.80 13.98
C ALA A 373 -11.87 28.06 14.32
N GLU A 374 -11.90 29.05 13.41
CA GLU A 374 -12.76 30.23 13.55
C GLU A 374 -14.25 29.84 13.60
N LEU A 375 -14.68 28.88 12.77
CA LEU A 375 -16.04 28.37 12.78
C LEU A 375 -16.41 27.67 14.10
N ILE A 376 -15.52 26.84 14.65
CA ILE A 376 -15.72 26.18 15.94
C ILE A 376 -15.87 27.22 17.05
N GLU A 377 -15.09 28.30 17.01
CA GLU A 377 -15.19 29.39 17.99
C GLU A 377 -16.56 30.08 17.96
N VAL A 378 -17.17 30.23 16.79
CA VAL A 378 -18.55 30.75 16.65
C VAL A 378 -19.57 29.82 17.32
N PHE A 379 -19.44 28.50 17.13
CA PHE A 379 -20.29 27.53 17.80
C PHE A 379 -20.14 27.55 19.32
N ASP A 380 -18.89 27.53 19.81
CA ASP A 380 -18.56 27.50 21.24
C ASP A 380 -19.01 28.78 21.96
N LYS A 381 -18.86 29.96 21.34
CA LYS A 381 -19.19 31.25 21.98
C LYS A 381 -20.68 31.53 22.11
N GLY A 382 -21.54 30.95 21.26
CA GLY A 382 -22.93 31.39 21.19
C GLY A 382 -23.94 30.35 20.72
N LEU A 383 -23.74 29.79 19.52
CA LEU A 383 -24.80 29.03 18.84
C LEU A 383 -25.25 27.80 19.65
N LEU A 384 -24.32 27.07 20.26
CA LEU A 384 -24.65 25.89 21.07
C LEU A 384 -25.53 26.25 22.27
N LYS A 385 -25.15 27.29 23.02
CA LYS A 385 -25.88 27.76 24.21
C LYS A 385 -27.25 28.32 23.84
N GLN A 386 -27.34 29.09 22.75
CA GLN A 386 -28.60 29.67 22.28
C GLN A 386 -29.58 28.59 21.81
N ALA A 387 -29.10 27.59 21.06
CA ALA A 387 -29.93 26.49 20.60
C ALA A 387 -30.46 25.63 21.74
N GLN A 388 -29.63 25.37 22.75
CA GLN A 388 -30.04 24.64 23.95
C GLN A 388 -31.11 25.41 24.75
N GLU A 389 -30.93 26.71 24.95
CA GLU A 389 -31.91 27.52 25.67
C GLU A 389 -33.22 27.67 24.89
N ALA A 390 -33.15 27.80 23.56
CA ALA A 390 -34.34 27.86 22.71
C ALA A 390 -35.19 26.59 22.82
N LEU A 391 -34.57 25.40 22.78
CA LEU A 391 -35.30 24.14 23.00
C LEU A 391 -35.88 24.07 24.41
N ARG A 392 -35.10 24.45 25.44
CA ARG A 392 -35.54 24.43 26.83
C ARG A 392 -36.79 25.29 27.04
N LEU A 393 -36.79 26.51 26.49
CA LEU A 393 -37.92 27.44 26.56
C LEU A 393 -39.14 26.91 25.78
N ALA A 394 -38.93 26.37 24.58
CA ALA A 394 -40.02 25.78 23.79
C ALA A 394 -40.68 24.60 24.52
N GLN A 395 -39.88 23.68 25.09
CA GLN A 395 -40.37 22.56 25.87
C GLN A 395 -41.14 23.01 27.11
N PHE A 396 -40.61 24.00 27.84
CA PHE A 396 -41.28 24.55 29.02
C PHE A 396 -42.62 25.19 28.65
N SER A 397 -42.66 26.06 27.64
CA SER A 397 -43.89 26.73 27.18
C SER A 397 -44.94 25.73 26.68
N PHE A 398 -44.53 24.66 25.99
CA PHE A 398 -45.44 23.59 25.55
C PHE A 398 -46.06 22.83 26.72
N GLN A 399 -45.28 22.54 27.76
CA GLN A 399 -45.80 21.92 28.99
C GLN A 399 -46.83 22.81 29.68
N GLN A 400 -46.62 24.13 29.68
CA GLN A 400 -47.57 25.11 30.21
C GLN A 400 -48.78 25.39 29.28
N GLY A 401 -48.82 24.77 28.08
CA GLY A 401 -49.89 24.99 27.10
C GLY A 401 -49.82 26.33 26.37
N ALA A 402 -48.72 27.09 26.54
CA ALA A 402 -48.52 28.41 25.94
C ALA A 402 -47.88 28.37 24.55
N SER A 403 -47.39 27.21 24.11
CA SER A 403 -46.69 27.00 22.84
C SER A 403 -47.22 25.75 22.14
N SER A 404 -47.14 25.73 20.81
CA SER A 404 -47.61 24.61 19.98
C SER A 404 -46.58 23.47 19.90
N LEU A 405 -47.05 22.25 19.61
CA LEU A 405 -46.17 21.10 19.32
C LEU A 405 -45.17 21.42 18.19
N LEU A 406 -45.57 22.25 17.23
CA LEU A 406 -44.74 22.62 16.08
C LEU A 406 -43.50 23.41 16.52
N GLU A 407 -43.61 24.31 17.49
CA GLU A 407 -42.49 25.11 17.99
C GLU A 407 -41.45 24.25 18.71
N VAL A 408 -41.88 23.26 19.48
CA VAL A 408 -40.95 22.30 20.13
C VAL A 408 -40.20 21.49 19.08
N LEU A 409 -40.92 20.97 18.08
CA LEU A 409 -40.31 20.18 17.01
C LEU A 409 -39.34 21.00 16.16
N ASP A 410 -39.64 22.27 15.89
CA ASP A 410 -38.74 23.15 15.14
C ASP A 410 -37.50 23.53 15.97
N ALA A 411 -37.67 23.91 17.25
CA ALA A 411 -36.56 24.17 18.15
C ALA A 411 -35.62 22.95 18.30
N GLN A 412 -36.20 21.75 18.39
CA GLN A 412 -35.46 20.49 18.45
C GLN A 412 -34.70 20.21 17.15
N ARG A 413 -35.34 20.44 16.00
CA ARG A 413 -34.70 20.30 14.68
C ARG A 413 -33.51 21.24 14.54
N VAL A 414 -33.67 22.51 14.93
CA VAL A 414 -32.61 23.53 14.90
C VAL A 414 -31.47 23.15 15.83
N GLN A 415 -31.75 22.76 17.08
CA GLN A 415 -30.71 22.35 18.02
C GLN A 415 -29.91 21.15 17.50
N ARG A 416 -30.60 20.13 16.99
CA ARG A 416 -29.95 18.95 16.42
C ARG A 416 -29.04 19.32 15.26
N GLN A 417 -29.53 20.17 14.34
CA GLN A 417 -28.75 20.63 13.20
C GLN A 417 -27.46 21.32 13.67
N ILE A 418 -27.56 22.23 14.64
CA ILE A 418 -26.41 22.94 15.21
C ILE A 418 -25.42 21.98 15.90
N LEU A 419 -25.90 20.98 16.63
CA LEU A 419 -25.03 19.98 17.27
C LEU A 419 -24.30 19.11 16.24
N LEU A 420 -24.98 18.73 15.16
CA LEU A 420 -24.38 17.97 14.06
C LEU A 420 -23.36 18.82 13.29
N ASP A 421 -23.68 20.07 12.97
CA ASP A 421 -22.77 21.00 12.29
C ASP A 421 -21.52 21.30 13.14
N TYR A 422 -21.68 21.38 14.46
CA TYR A 422 -20.55 21.49 15.38
C TYR A 422 -19.67 20.23 15.38
N ALA A 423 -20.27 19.03 15.41
CA ALA A 423 -19.53 17.78 15.33
C ALA A 423 -18.79 17.64 13.98
N LEU A 424 -19.43 18.06 12.87
CA LEU A 424 -18.83 18.14 11.55
C LEU A 424 -17.62 19.09 11.54
N ALA A 425 -17.76 20.30 12.09
CA ALA A 425 -16.66 21.26 12.18
C ALA A 425 -15.48 20.70 12.99
N ARG A 426 -15.73 20.03 14.13
CA ARG A 426 -14.67 19.39 14.92
C ARG A 426 -13.97 18.23 14.17
N ARG A 427 -14.73 17.44 13.41
CA ARG A 427 -14.19 16.41 12.51
C ARG A 427 -13.34 17.04 11.42
N ASP A 428 -13.82 18.08 10.76
CA ASP A 428 -13.13 18.76 9.66
C ASP A 428 -11.83 19.41 10.13
N LEU A 429 -11.78 19.99 11.32
CA LEU A 429 -10.55 20.47 11.94
C LEU A 429 -9.55 19.32 12.14
N SER A 430 -10.02 18.21 12.70
CA SER A 430 -9.18 17.03 12.98
C SER A 430 -8.62 16.39 11.71
N VAL A 431 -9.45 16.29 10.66
CA VAL A 431 -9.07 15.80 9.33
C VAL A 431 -8.10 16.77 8.64
N SER A 432 -8.35 18.07 8.70
CA SER A 432 -7.48 19.08 8.08
C SER A 432 -6.12 19.13 8.77
N LEU A 433 -6.06 18.95 10.09
CA LEU A 433 -4.81 18.77 10.82
C LEU A 433 -4.07 17.49 10.38
N ALA A 434 -4.75 16.34 10.27
CA ALA A 434 -4.12 15.11 9.80
C ALA A 434 -3.58 15.21 8.36
N ARG A 435 -4.31 15.91 7.48
CA ARG A 435 -3.86 16.20 6.11
C ARG A 435 -2.71 17.20 6.07
N LEU A 436 -2.70 18.18 6.97
CA LEU A 436 -1.59 19.12 7.12
C LEU A 436 -0.32 18.40 7.58
N GLU A 437 -0.42 17.50 8.56
CA GLU A 437 0.70 16.62 8.98
C GLU A 437 1.26 15.81 7.81
N GLN A 438 0.37 15.22 7.00
CA GLN A 438 0.76 14.48 5.80
C GLN A 438 1.47 15.38 4.79
N ALA A 439 0.94 16.58 4.51
CA ALA A 439 1.51 17.52 3.55
C ALA A 439 2.86 18.11 4.02
N VAL A 440 3.07 18.22 5.33
CA VAL A 440 4.34 18.67 5.92
C VAL A 440 5.35 17.51 6.01
N GLY A 441 4.86 16.27 6.14
CA GLY A 441 5.68 15.08 6.26
C GLY A 441 6.05 14.69 7.69
N VAL A 442 5.48 15.37 8.70
CA VAL A 442 5.78 15.18 10.13
C VAL A 442 4.49 15.34 10.94
N ALA A 443 4.38 14.61 12.06
CA ALA A 443 3.30 14.82 13.02
C ALA A 443 3.40 16.21 13.69
N LEU A 444 2.24 16.83 13.99
CA LEU A 444 2.13 18.21 14.51
C LEU A 444 1.61 18.26 15.94
#